data_AF-A0A940U1F5-F1
#
_entry.id   AF-A0A940U1F5-F1
#
_cell.length_a   1.000
_cell.length_b   1.000
_cell.length_c   1.000
_cell.angle_alpha   90.00
_cell.angle_beta   90.00
_cell.angle_gamma   90.00
#
_symmetry.space_group_name_H-M   'P 1'
#
loop_
_entity.id
_entity.type
_entity.pdbx_description
1 polymer ?
#
loop_
_entity_poly.entity_id
_entity_poly.type
_entity_poly.pdbx_seq_one_letter_code
_entity_poly.pdbx_strand_id
1 'polypeptide(L)' 'MAQKIIDLAKEHGIPIQEDPGLIQILAQLDFYQEIPPKIYAVVAEILAFVYRLHPRAPETPDGRW' A
#
# COMPACT_ATOMS: atom_id res chain seq x y z
N MET A 1 -4.02 13.26 -14.40
CA MET A 1 -2.69 13.01 -13.80
C MET A 1 -2.55 11.57 -13.34
N ALA A 2 -3.53 11.00 -12.63
CA ALA A 2 -3.53 9.59 -12.21
C ALA A 2 -3.25 8.59 -13.34
N GLN A 3 -3.76 8.83 -14.55
CA GLN A 3 -3.52 7.94 -15.70
C GLN A 3 -2.03 7.72 -16.00
N LYS A 4 -1.20 8.77 -15.91
CA LYS A 4 0.25 8.65 -16.15
C LYS A 4 0.93 7.73 -15.14
N ILE A 5 0.46 7.73 -13.88
CA ILE A 5 0.96 6.85 -12.82
C ILE A 5 0.58 5.40 -13.12
N ILE A 6 -0.66 5.17 -13.56
CA ILE A 6 -1.16 3.85 -13.94
C ILE A 6 -0.37 3.29 -15.13
N ASP A 7 -0.13 4.12 -16.15
CA ASP A 7 0.59 3.69 -17.35
C ASP A 7 2.04 3.31 -17.02
N LEU A 8 2.73 4.13 -16.20
CA LEU A 8 4.08 3.81 -15.73
C LEU A 8 4.12 2.53 -14.89
N ALA A 9 3.15 2.34 -13.99
CA ALA A 9 3.06 1.14 -13.17
C ALA A 9 2.92 -0.12 -14.04
N LYS A 10 2.10 -0.08 -15.09
CA LYS A 10 1.96 -1.17 -16.06
C LYS A 10 3.25 -1.43 -16.82
N GLU A 11 3.93 -0.39 -17.28
CA GLU A 11 5.22 -0.49 -17.99
C GLU A 11 6.29 -1.18 -17.14
N HIS A 12 6.33 -0.88 -15.83
CA HIS A 12 7.29 -1.45 -14.89
C HIS A 12 6.81 -2.75 -14.22
N GLY A 13 5.64 -3.27 -14.59
CA GLY A 13 5.08 -4.49 -13.97
C GLY A 13 4.74 -4.34 -12.48
N ILE A 14 4.49 -3.11 -12.02
CA ILE A 14 4.03 -2.84 -10.66
C ILE A 14 2.56 -3.28 -10.55
N PRO A 15 2.20 -4.17 -9.60
CA PRO A 15 0.81 -4.58 -9.41
C PRO A 15 -0.10 -3.41 -9.08
N ILE A 16 -1.29 -3.39 -9.69
CA ILE A 16 -2.31 -2.35 -9.48
C ILE A 16 -3.50 -3.00 -8.80
N GLN A 17 -3.89 -2.46 -7.64
CA GLN A 17 -5.06 -2.85 -6.86
C GLN A 17 -6.10 -1.72 -6.96
N GLU A 18 -7.30 -2.05 -7.42
CA GLU A 18 -8.43 -1.11 -7.44
C GLU A 18 -9.37 -1.42 -6.27
N ASP A 19 -9.38 -0.53 -5.27
CA ASP A 19 -10.27 -0.63 -4.12
C ASP A 19 -10.86 0.76 -3.79
N PRO A 20 -12.12 1.03 -4.17
CA PRO A 20 -12.76 2.32 -3.93
C PRO A 20 -12.87 2.70 -2.45
N GLY A 21 -13.05 1.72 -1.56
CA GLY A 21 -13.17 1.96 -0.12
C GLY A 21 -11.84 2.41 0.47
N LEU A 22 -10.76 1.71 0.07
CA LEU A 22 -9.40 2.07 0.44
C LEU A 22 -9.03 3.48 -0.06
N ILE A 23 -9.37 3.79 -1.31
CA ILE A 23 -9.12 5.10 -1.93
C ILE A 23 -9.81 6.21 -1.13
N GLN A 24 -11.06 6.01 -0.69
CA GLN A 24 -11.79 7.02 0.06
C GLN A 24 -11.16 7.33 1.42
N ILE A 25 -10.50 6.36 2.05
CA ILE A 25 -9.80 6.54 3.31
C ILE A 25 -8.45 7.24 3.07
N LEU A 26 -7.67 6.77 2.10
CA LEU A 26 -6.35 7.32 1.80
C LEU A 26 -6.43 8.75 1.23
N ALA A 27 -7.49 9.09 0.50
CA ALA A 27 -7.71 10.43 -0.05
C ALA A 27 -7.92 11.51 1.03
N GLN A 28 -8.15 11.12 2.29
CA GLN A 28 -8.25 12.05 3.42
C GLN A 28 -6.89 12.44 3.99
N LEU A 29 -5.80 11.83 3.52
CA LEU A 29 -4.45 12.13 3.97
C LEU A 29 -3.85 13.26 3.13
N ASP A 30 -3.25 14.23 3.81
CA ASP A 30 -2.48 15.27 3.16
C ASP A 30 -1.09 14.74 2.75
N PHE A 31 -0.52 15.35 1.71
CA PHE A 31 0.84 15.06 1.30
C PHE A 31 1.82 15.37 2.43
N TYR A 32 2.79 14.47 2.63
CA TYR A 32 3.83 14.56 3.67
C TYR A 32 3.31 14.48 5.12
N GLN A 33 2.03 14.18 5.31
CA GLN A 33 1.48 13.94 6.63
C GLN A 33 1.91 12.57 7.15
N GLU A 34 2.23 12.48 8.44
CA GLU A 34 2.34 11.19 9.11
C GLU A 34 1.00 10.46 9.12
N ILE A 35 1.06 9.14 9.00
CA ILE A 35 -0.15 8.30 8.97
C ILE A 35 -0.83 8.39 10.35
N PRO A 36 -2.10 8.80 10.43
CA PRO A 36 -2.82 8.84 11.70
C PRO A 36 -3.12 7.43 12.23
N PRO A 37 -3.13 7.20 13.56
CA PRO A 37 -3.37 5.88 14.15
C PRO A 37 -4.66 5.20 13.68
N LYS A 38 -5.72 5.97 13.42
CA LYS A 38 -7.01 5.46 12.93
C LYS A 38 -6.92 4.77 11.56
N ILE A 39 -5.84 4.97 10.81
CA ILE A 39 -5.63 4.42 9.46
C ILE A 39 -4.59 3.28 9.45
N TYR A 40 -3.99 2.95 10.60
CA TYR A 40 -2.95 1.90 10.66
C TYR A 40 -3.44 0.53 10.17
N ALA A 41 -4.66 0.12 10.53
CA ALA A 41 -5.23 -1.15 10.09
C ALA A 41 -5.31 -1.24 8.55
N VAL A 42 -5.68 -0.12 7.92
CA VAL A 42 -5.82 -0.01 6.46
C VAL A 42 -4.45 -0.09 5.78
N VAL A 43 -3.44 0.58 6.33
CA VAL A 43 -2.07 0.51 5.81
C VAL A 43 -1.47 -0.88 6.00
N ALA A 44 -1.75 -1.55 7.12
CA ALA A 44 -1.33 -2.92 7.36
C ALA A 44 -1.92 -3.90 6.33
N GLU A 45 -3.17 -3.69 5.89
CA GLU A 45 -3.79 -4.48 4.83
C GLU A 45 -3.06 -4.33 3.49
N ILE A 46 -2.68 -3.10 3.12
CA ILE A 46 -1.87 -2.83 1.90
C ILE A 46 -0.52 -3.54 2.00
N LEU A 47 0.17 -3.41 3.13
CA LEU A 47 1.47 -4.05 3.35
C LEU A 47 1.36 -5.58 3.30
N ALA A 48 0.31 -6.15 3.90
CA ALA A 48 0.05 -7.58 3.85
C ALA A 48 -0.25 -8.06 2.43
N PHE A 49 -0.98 -7.27 1.63
CA PHE A 49 -1.18 -7.53 0.21
C PHE A 49 0.15 -7.57 -0.54
N VAL A 50 0.98 -6.53 -0.41
CA VAL A 50 2.31 -6.47 -1.03
C VAL A 50 3.17 -7.66 -0.61
N TYR A 51 3.18 -8.00 0.68
CA TYR A 51 3.91 -9.16 1.18
C TYR A 51 3.48 -10.47 0.51
N ARG A 52 2.17 -10.69 0.33
CA ARG A 52 1.64 -11.89 -0.35
C ARG A 52 2.02 -11.96 -1.84
N LEU A 53 2.20 -10.82 -2.50
CA LEU A 53 2.67 -10.78 -3.89
C LEU A 53 4.16 -11.13 -4.03
N HIS A 54 4.92 -11.08 -2.93
CA HIS A 54 6.34 -11.43 -2.90
C HIS A 54 6.56 -12.79 -2.21
N PRO A 55 6.57 -13.92 -2.94
CA PRO A 55 6.76 -15.26 -2.38
C PRO A 55 8.14 -15.55 -1.77
N ARG A 56 8.99 -14.53 -1.59
CA ARG A 56 10.32 -14.59 -0.96
C ARG A 56 10.56 -13.37 -0.06
N ALA A 57 9.62 -13.05 0.80
CA ALA A 57 9.95 -12.16 1.91
C ALA A 57 10.81 -12.93 2.93
N PRO A 58 11.89 -12.34 3.47
CA PRO A 58 12.72 -13.00 4.47
C PRO A 58 11.87 -13.31 5.72
N GLU A 59 12.17 -14.44 6.36
CA GLU A 59 11.52 -14.86 7.59
C GLU A 59 11.54 -13.72 8.61
N THR A 60 10.37 -13.47 9.22
CA THR A 60 10.09 -12.47 10.26
C THR A 60 11.30 -12.21 11.17
N PRO A 61 11.74 -10.95 11.35
CA PRO A 61 12.63 -10.59 12.45
C PRO A 61 11.95 -10.97 13.77
N ASP A 62 12.64 -11.80 14.55
CA ASP A 62 12.29 -12.27 15.90
C ASP A 62 11.54 -11.18 16.69
N GLY A 63 10.31 -11.50 17.11
CA GLY A 63 9.27 -10.59 17.59
C GLY A 63 9.63 -9.82 18.86
N ARG A 64 10.57 -8.89 18.76
CA ARG A 64 10.94 -7.92 19.79
C ARG A 64 10.55 -6.52 19.32
N TRP A 65 9.27 -6.21 19.45
CA TRP A 65 8.76 -4.83 19.52
C TRP A 65 8.20 -4.61 20.93
#